data_AF-A0A833FYP9-F1
#
_entry.id   AF-A0A833FYP9-F1
#
_cell.length_a   1.000
_cell.length_b   1.000
_cell.length_c   1.000
_cell.angle_alpha   90.00
_cell.angle_beta   90.00
_cell.angle_gamma   90.00
#
_symmetry.space_group_name_H-M   'P 1'
#
loop_
_entity.id
_entity.type
_entity.pdbx_description
1 polymer ?
#
loop_
_entity_poly.entity_id
_entity_poly.type
_entity_poly.pdbx_seq_one_letter_code
_entity_poly.pdbx_strand_id
1 'polypeptide(L)'
;MAGIGLKGGHRVPARGGSKLRIILSCVGKLKAGPDRELFERYWRRLGEAGRKAGLTHVSLVEIAEGRASEPATRKGDEARRLLASLPEKAVAVVLDEGGKSLSTRGLADFLRRHLDGGSGAMAFLIG
;
A
#
# COMPACT_ATOMS: atom_id res chain seq x y z
N MET A 1 16.68 -43.21 33.28
CA MET A 1 16.72 -41.74 33.14
C MET A 1 16.11 -41.35 31.80
N ALA A 2 15.23 -40.37 31.83
CA ALA A 2 14.19 -40.10 30.83
C ALA A 2 14.71 -39.72 29.44
N GLY A 3 14.09 -40.31 28.41
CA GLY A 3 13.96 -39.62 27.12
C GLY A 3 12.84 -38.58 27.19
N ILE A 4 12.83 -37.67 26.22
CA ILE A 4 11.70 -37.15 25.43
C ILE A 4 12.27 -35.94 24.66
N GLY A 5 12.33 -36.06 23.32
CA GLY A 5 12.67 -34.94 22.45
C GLY A 5 11.50 -34.00 22.24
N LEU A 6 11.74 -32.79 21.73
CA LEU A 6 10.74 -31.98 21.04
C LEU A 6 11.41 -31.09 19.99
N LYS A 7 11.12 -31.38 18.73
CA LYS A 7 11.37 -30.55 17.56
C LYS A 7 10.65 -29.20 17.77
N GLY A 8 11.40 -28.11 17.87
CA GLY A 8 10.87 -26.75 17.88
C GLY A 8 10.42 -26.34 16.48
N GLY A 9 9.25 -26.85 16.05
CA GLY A 9 8.59 -26.38 14.85
C GLY A 9 8.24 -24.90 14.98
N HIS A 10 8.70 -24.09 14.04
CA HIS A 10 8.22 -22.73 13.86
C HIS A 10 6.73 -22.83 13.51
N ARG A 11 5.86 -22.68 14.51
CA ARG A 11 4.41 -22.64 14.30
C ARG A 11 4.11 -21.35 13.54
N VAL A 12 3.93 -21.48 12.23
CA VAL A 12 3.20 -20.49 11.45
C VAL A 12 1.80 -20.43 12.06
N PRO A 13 1.36 -19.28 12.62
CA PRO A 13 0.02 -19.18 13.17
C PRO A 13 -1.01 -19.53 12.10
N ALA A 14 -2.07 -20.22 12.51
CA ALA A 14 -3.17 -20.60 11.64
C ALA A 14 -3.71 -19.37 10.90
N ARG A 15 -3.80 -19.46 9.56
CA ARG A 15 -4.30 -18.41 8.67
C ARG A 15 -5.79 -18.16 8.93
N GLY A 16 -6.12 -17.37 9.96
CA GLY A 16 -7.29 -16.50 9.92
C GLY A 16 -6.98 -15.45 8.85
N GLY A 17 -7.68 -15.47 7.71
CA GLY A 17 -7.35 -14.66 6.55
C GLY A 17 -7.33 -13.17 6.90
N SER A 18 -6.14 -12.64 7.20
CA SER A 18 -5.96 -11.23 7.45
C SER A 18 -6.19 -10.48 6.15
N LYS A 19 -7.11 -9.52 6.22
CA LYS A 19 -7.61 -8.80 5.05
C LYS A 19 -6.86 -7.49 4.93
N LEU A 20 -5.81 -7.45 4.11
CA LEU A 20 -5.17 -6.19 3.75
C LEU A 20 -5.82 -5.63 2.48
N ARG A 21 -6.20 -4.35 2.52
CA ARG A 21 -6.59 -3.56 1.34
C ARG A 21 -5.45 -2.63 1.00
N ILE A 22 -5.08 -2.53 -0.27
CA ILE A 22 -4.12 -1.51 -0.73
C ILE A 22 -4.88 -0.36 -1.38
N ILE A 23 -4.49 0.86 -1.06
CA ILE A 23 -4.99 2.08 -1.67
C ILE A 23 -3.81 2.76 -2.33
N LEU A 24 -3.94 3.15 -3.60
CA LEU A 24 -3.03 4.10 -4.24
C LEU A 24 -3.77 5.43 -4.30
N SER A 25 -3.34 6.41 -3.50
CA SER A 25 -3.93 7.75 -3.51
C SER A 25 -2.92 8.73 -4.08
N CYS A 26 -3.29 9.40 -5.16
CA CYS A 26 -2.38 10.28 -5.89
C CYS A 26 -3.03 11.62 -6.22
N VAL A 27 -2.20 12.66 -6.30
CA VAL A 27 -2.56 13.94 -6.91
C VAL A 27 -2.35 13.85 -8.42
N GLY A 28 -3.25 14.47 -9.18
CA GLY A 28 -3.28 14.40 -10.64
C GLY A 28 -4.09 13.21 -11.16
N LYS A 29 -4.40 13.27 -12.46
CA LYS A 29 -5.08 12.21 -13.19
C LYS A 29 -4.26 11.79 -14.40
N LEU A 30 -4.10 10.49 -14.59
CA LEU A 30 -3.45 9.99 -15.79
C LEU A 30 -4.35 10.22 -17.00
N LYS A 31 -3.83 10.97 -17.99
CA LYS A 31 -4.47 11.15 -19.29
C LYS A 31 -4.38 9.87 -20.12
N ALA A 32 -5.24 9.75 -21.13
CA ALA A 32 -5.14 8.65 -22.09
C ALA A 32 -3.76 8.65 -22.76
N GLY A 33 -3.21 7.45 -23.00
CA GLY A 33 -1.91 7.26 -23.64
C GLY A 33 -1.06 6.14 -23.01
N PRO A 34 0.21 6.04 -23.41
CA PRO A 34 1.10 4.94 -23.03
C PRO A 34 1.27 4.74 -21.52
N ASP A 35 1.37 5.82 -20.74
CA ASP A 35 1.53 5.74 -19.29
C ASP A 35 0.29 5.17 -18.61
N ARG A 36 -0.91 5.54 -19.09
CA ARG A 36 -2.16 4.97 -18.62
C ARG A 36 -2.25 3.49 -18.97
N GLU A 37 -1.88 3.09 -20.17
CA GLU A 37 -1.85 1.69 -20.58
C GLU A 37 -0.88 0.86 -19.74
N LEU A 38 0.29 1.43 -19.41
CA LEU A 38 1.27 0.81 -18.54
C LEU A 38 0.72 0.65 -17.12
N PHE A 39 0.11 1.71 -16.58
CA PHE A 39 -0.56 1.68 -15.29
C PHE A 39 -1.62 0.58 -15.23
N GLU A 40 -2.59 0.57 -16.16
CA GLU A 40 -3.69 -0.41 -16.16
C GLU A 40 -3.17 -1.86 -16.25
N ARG A 41 -2.10 -2.08 -17.03
CA ARG A 41 -1.43 -3.39 -17.13
C ARG A 41 -0.89 -3.87 -15.79
N TYR A 42 -0.18 -3.02 -15.06
CA TYR A 42 0.38 -3.37 -13.75
C TYR A 42 -0.67 -3.36 -12.65
N TRP A 43 -1.67 -2.49 -12.73
CA TRP A 43 -2.79 -2.42 -11.81
C TRP A 43 -3.60 -3.73 -11.83
N ARG A 44 -3.90 -4.23 -13.04
CA ARG A 44 -4.54 -5.54 -13.20
C ARG A 44 -3.71 -6.67 -12.62
N ARG A 45 -2.39 -6.69 -12.90
CA ARG A 45 -1.47 -7.69 -12.34
C ARG A 45 -1.41 -7.63 -10.82
N LEU A 46 -1.39 -6.43 -10.24
CA LEU A 46 -1.42 -6.23 -8.79
C LEU A 46 -2.70 -6.81 -8.18
N GLY A 47 -3.86 -6.56 -8.78
CA GLY A 47 -5.12 -7.16 -8.33
C GLY A 47 -5.13 -8.68 -8.41
N GLU A 48 -4.69 -9.26 -9.53
CA GLU A 48 -4.66 -10.71 -9.76
C GLU A 48 -3.66 -11.44 -8.86
N ALA A 49 -2.42 -10.96 -8.80
CA ALA A 49 -1.37 -11.53 -7.97
C ALA A 49 -1.61 -11.25 -6.48
N GLY A 50 -2.09 -10.05 -6.16
CA GLY A 50 -2.41 -9.60 -4.81
C GLY A 50 -3.43 -10.51 -4.13
N ARG A 51 -4.50 -10.91 -4.83
CA ARG A 51 -5.48 -11.87 -4.29
C ARG A 51 -4.84 -13.19 -3.87
N LYS A 52 -3.89 -13.70 -4.66
CA LYS A 52 -3.14 -14.93 -4.33
C LYS A 52 -2.18 -14.72 -3.15
N ALA A 53 -1.77 -13.46 -2.90
CA ALA A 53 -0.86 -13.07 -1.83
C ALA A 53 -1.56 -12.61 -0.54
N GLY A 54 -2.89 -12.65 -0.46
CA GLY A 54 -3.66 -12.25 0.72
C GLY A 54 -4.19 -10.82 0.71
N LEU A 55 -4.02 -10.07 -0.38
CA LEU A 55 -4.71 -8.79 -0.57
C LEU A 55 -6.19 -9.04 -0.88
N THR A 56 -7.06 -8.31 -0.19
CA THR A 56 -8.51 -8.41 -0.41
C THR A 56 -9.04 -7.42 -1.43
N HIS A 57 -8.42 -6.26 -1.53
CA HIS A 57 -8.85 -5.21 -2.43
C HIS A 57 -7.67 -4.29 -2.79
N VAL A 58 -7.72 -3.75 -4.00
CA VAL A 58 -6.82 -2.67 -4.46
C VAL A 58 -7.67 -1.56 -5.05
N SER A 59 -7.48 -0.32 -4.60
CA SER A 59 -8.27 0.83 -5.04
C SER A 59 -7.38 2.00 -5.40
N LEU A 60 -7.74 2.70 -6.48
CA LEU A 60 -7.10 3.94 -6.91
C LEU A 60 -7.97 5.13 -6.49
N VAL A 61 -7.34 6.15 -5.89
CA VAL A 61 -7.96 7.43 -5.57
C VAL A 61 -7.16 8.52 -6.27
N GLU A 62 -7.77 9.19 -7.24
CA GLU A 62 -7.17 10.31 -7.95
C GLU A 62 -7.76 11.63 -7.47
N ILE A 63 -6.89 12.50 -6.96
CA ILE A 63 -7.23 13.82 -6.43
C ILE A 63 -6.81 14.87 -7.45
N ALA A 64 -7.71 15.78 -7.82
CA ALA A 64 -7.34 16.87 -8.72
C ALA A 64 -6.27 17.78 -8.09
N GLU A 65 -5.29 18.21 -8.89
CA GLU A 65 -4.25 19.17 -8.51
C GLU A 65 -4.84 20.43 -7.85
N GLY A 66 -4.14 20.93 -6.84
CA GLY A 66 -4.51 22.15 -6.14
C GLY A 66 -4.40 23.36 -7.06
N ARG A 67 -5.32 24.32 -6.87
CA ARG A 67 -5.41 25.51 -7.74
C ARG A 67 -4.70 26.75 -7.18
N ALA A 68 -4.15 26.65 -5.97
CA ALA A 68 -3.44 27.76 -5.34
C ALA A 68 -2.18 28.12 -6.15
N SER A 69 -1.93 29.42 -6.35
CA SER A 69 -0.74 29.91 -7.06
C SER A 69 0.53 29.66 -6.25
N GLU A 70 0.46 29.82 -4.93
CA GLU A 70 1.58 29.58 -4.03
C GLU A 70 1.83 28.07 -3.82
N PRO A 71 3.07 27.57 -4.05
CA PRO A 71 3.38 26.15 -3.93
C PRO A 71 3.14 25.55 -2.54
N ALA A 72 3.48 26.28 -1.46
CA ALA A 72 3.32 25.77 -0.10
C ALA A 72 1.83 25.58 0.25
N THR A 73 1.00 26.56 -0.08
CA THR A 73 -0.46 26.47 0.07
C THR A 73 -1.05 25.34 -0.78
N ARG A 74 -0.60 25.18 -2.03
CA ARG A 74 -1.04 24.08 -2.90
C ARG A 74 -0.72 22.70 -2.33
N LYS A 75 0.53 22.48 -1.93
CA LYS A 75 0.98 21.22 -1.31
C LYS A 75 0.22 20.92 -0.02
N GLY A 76 -0.06 21.94 0.79
CA GLY A 76 -0.84 21.80 2.02
C GLY A 76 -2.30 21.37 1.78
N ASP A 77 -2.95 21.91 0.73
CA ASP A 77 -4.29 21.48 0.31
C ASP A 77 -4.28 20.02 -0.19
N GLU A 78 -3.36 19.70 -1.08
CA GLU A 78 -3.19 18.36 -1.64
C GLU A 78 -2.93 17.32 -0.56
N ALA A 79 -2.03 17.60 0.38
CA ALA A 79 -1.74 16.72 1.52
C ALA A 79 -2.97 16.48 2.40
N ARG A 80 -3.77 17.53 2.69
CA ARG A 80 -5.02 17.36 3.46
C ARG A 80 -6.01 16.47 2.73
N ARG A 81 -6.15 16.63 1.41
CA ARG A 81 -7.09 15.85 0.59
C ARG A 81 -6.63 14.40 0.46
N LEU A 82 -5.32 14.15 0.34
CA LEU A 82 -4.74 12.80 0.38
C LEU A 82 -5.03 12.11 1.71
N LEU A 83 -4.80 12.79 2.84
CA LEU A 83 -5.07 12.21 4.16
C LEU A 83 -6.56 11.96 4.40
N ALA A 84 -7.42 12.86 3.92
CA ALA A 84 -8.87 12.72 4.03
C ALA A 84 -9.46 11.58 3.20
N SER A 85 -8.73 11.08 2.18
CA SER A 85 -9.18 9.91 1.40
C SER A 85 -8.95 8.58 2.11
N LEU A 86 -8.22 8.58 3.23
CA LEU A 86 -7.79 7.36 3.90
C LEU A 86 -8.84 6.87 4.91
N PRO A 87 -9.07 5.54 4.99
CA PRO A 87 -9.81 4.96 6.10
C PRO A 87 -9.17 5.28 7.45
N GLU A 88 -10.01 5.44 8.47
CA GLU A 88 -9.57 5.57 9.86
C GLU A 88 -8.68 4.36 10.21
N LYS A 89 -7.40 4.59 10.52
CA LYS A 89 -6.35 3.58 10.81
C LYS A 89 -5.69 2.90 9.60
N ALA A 90 -5.80 3.45 8.39
CA ALA A 90 -4.96 3.01 7.28
C ALA A 90 -3.48 3.31 7.57
N VAL A 91 -2.59 2.37 7.23
CA VAL A 91 -1.15 2.62 7.24
C VAL A 91 -0.80 3.52 6.07
N ALA A 92 -0.42 4.77 6.34
CA ALA A 92 0.01 5.71 5.31
C ALA A 92 1.49 5.49 4.96
N VAL A 93 1.77 5.27 3.68
CA VAL A 93 3.09 5.12 3.09
C VAL A 93 3.29 6.27 2.12
N VAL A 94 4.02 7.30 2.56
CA VAL A 94 4.35 8.46 1.71
C VAL A 94 5.50 8.10 0.80
N LEU A 95 5.32 8.26 -0.51
CA LEU A 95 6.35 8.06 -1.51
C LEU A 95 7.04 9.40 -1.76
N ASP A 96 8.28 9.51 -1.28
CA ASP A 96 9.10 10.73 -1.36
C ASP A 96 10.54 10.35 -1.66
N GLU A 97 11.23 11.19 -2.42
CA GLU A 97 12.63 11.00 -2.83
C GLU A 97 13.61 11.03 -1.64
N GLY A 98 13.29 11.76 -0.57
CA GLY A 98 14.02 11.77 0.69
C GLY A 98 13.68 10.61 1.63
N GLY A 99 12.77 9.73 1.21
CA GLY A 99 12.31 8.59 1.99
C GLY A 99 13.34 7.46 2.11
N LYS A 100 12.99 6.43 2.90
CA LYS A 100 13.81 5.22 3.02
C LYS A 100 13.76 4.41 1.72
N SER A 101 14.90 4.20 1.07
CA SER A 101 15.00 3.29 -0.07
C SER A 101 14.95 1.83 0.40
N LEU A 102 13.86 1.13 0.08
CA LEU A 102 13.74 -0.30 0.35
C LEU A 102 14.20 -1.11 -0.87
N SER A 103 14.92 -2.20 -0.63
CA SER A 103 15.09 -3.22 -1.66
C SER A 103 13.76 -3.89 -1.98
N THR A 104 13.65 -4.56 -3.13
CA THR A 104 12.44 -5.32 -3.50
C THR A 104 12.04 -6.33 -2.43
N ARG A 105 13.02 -7.02 -1.83
CA ARG A 105 12.76 -7.95 -0.70
C ARG A 105 12.29 -7.19 0.54
N GLY A 106 12.93 -6.06 0.87
CA GLY A 106 12.52 -5.23 2.00
C GLY A 106 11.09 -4.69 1.88
N LEU A 107 10.66 -4.31 0.67
CA LEU A 107 9.27 -3.91 0.42
C LEU A 107 8.31 -5.09 0.58
N ALA A 108 8.67 -6.28 0.08
CA ALA A 108 7.85 -7.48 0.24
C ALA A 108 7.68 -7.86 1.74
N ASP A 109 8.77 -7.79 2.51
CA ASP A 109 8.74 -8.05 3.96
C ASP A 109 7.91 -6.98 4.70
N PHE A 110 8.01 -5.72 4.29
CA PHE A 110 7.18 -4.64 4.81
C PHE A 110 5.69 -4.91 4.59
N LEU A 111 5.29 -5.28 3.38
CA LEU A 111 3.91 -5.67 3.07
C LEU A 111 3.47 -6.88 3.88
N ARG A 112 4.35 -7.89 4.00
CA ARG A 112 4.04 -9.13 4.72
C ARG A 112 3.77 -8.89 6.20
N ARG A 113 4.55 -8.05 6.87
CA ARG A 113 4.33 -7.69 8.28
C ARG A 113 2.94 -7.08 8.50
N HIS A 114 2.47 -6.25 7.57
CA HIS A 114 1.15 -5.61 7.69
C HIS A 114 0.00 -6.56 7.36
N LEU A 115 0.21 -7.45 6.40
CA LEU A 115 -0.68 -8.59 6.15
C LEU A 115 -0.83 -9.43 7.42
N ASP A 116 0.27 -9.89 8.00
CA ASP A 116 0.25 -10.77 9.17
C ASP A 116 -0.26 -10.03 10.44
N GLY A 117 -0.04 -8.71 10.52
CA GLY A 117 -0.52 -7.86 11.61
C GLY A 117 -1.99 -7.45 11.53
N GLY A 118 -2.73 -7.86 10.48
CA GLY A 118 -4.16 -7.57 10.35
C GLY A 118 -4.49 -6.10 10.07
N SER A 119 -3.57 -5.36 9.46
CA SER A 119 -3.82 -3.96 9.06
C SER A 119 -4.96 -3.94 8.02
N GLY A 120 -6.10 -3.32 8.34
CA GLY A 120 -7.28 -3.35 7.47
C GLY A 120 -7.13 -2.54 6.17
N ALA A 121 -6.18 -1.61 6.11
CA ALA A 121 -5.80 -0.88 4.91
C ALA A 121 -4.36 -0.37 5.00
N MET A 122 -3.70 -0.29 3.84
CA MET A 122 -2.43 0.40 3.62
C MET A 122 -2.57 1.29 2.40
N ALA A 123 -2.19 2.56 2.52
CA ALA A 123 -2.31 3.54 1.47
C ALA A 123 -0.95 4.07 1.05
N PHE A 124 -0.62 3.92 -0.22
CA PHE A 124 0.54 4.55 -0.85
C PHE A 124 0.12 5.92 -1.37
N LEU A 125 0.80 6.97 -0.91
CA LEU A 125 0.50 8.36 -1.21
C LEU A 125 1.52 8.93 -2.19
N ILE A 126 1.04 9.53 -3.27
CA ILE A 126 1.83 10.28 -4.25
C ILE A 126 1.29 11.71 -4.27
N GLY A 127 2.15 12.66 -3.90
CA GLY A 127 1.85 14.10 -3.90
C GLY A 127 2.07 14.74 -5.26
#